data_AF-A0A9E2Z784-F1
#
_entry.id   AF-A0A9E2Z784-F1
#
_cell.length_a   1.000
_cell.length_b   1.000
_cell.length_c   1.000
_cell.angle_alpha   90.00
_cell.angle_beta   90.00
_cell.angle_gamma   90.00
#
_symmetry.space_group_name_H-M   'P 1'
#
loop_
_entity.id
_entity.type
_entity.pdbx_description
1 polymer ?
#
loop_
_entity_poly.entity_id
_entity_poly.type
_entity_poly.pdbx_seq_one_letter_code
_entity_poly.pdbx_strand_id
1 'polypeptide(L)'
;MTGISEWPIVVTNRCADACAEAFGLAGREQARAWLHTVVSENGEVTDRLPVPVAGRRSPSGYFVVVEDMLVLPLAADRDGHAQWIATNCVAFPRPHRRDGDTGQVDPFRLTGWDLLNQVNVLPHAVERFQQRGGGHPAAERARQELLDMIAPTVRAARRPPAWCGTRPADFYLVAGTGDEFCLPCRPGSGGRAFDVITCIHRAGNLFTLNPTQLAGRCQLDPTALPPDSREARLITGAFHFSGRLSWHKPRWATSHAEAKWWIVFHNRLAVPVAWQPEVEATPLLILDLADHRPLLIRLLSRLRRS
;
A
#
# COMPACT_ATOMS: atom_id res chain seq x y z
N MET A 1 15.95 -36.76 27.55
CA MET A 1 17.05 -35.93 27.03
C MET A 1 16.48 -35.18 25.86
N THR A 2 16.28 -33.87 25.99
CA THR A 2 15.82 -33.04 24.86
C THR A 2 16.87 -33.15 23.76
N GLY A 3 16.42 -33.38 22.53
CA GLY A 3 17.32 -33.43 21.38
C GLY A 3 18.06 -32.09 21.27
N ILE A 4 19.29 -32.09 20.74
CA ILE A 4 20.04 -30.83 20.52
C ILE A 4 19.26 -29.85 19.64
N SER A 5 18.29 -30.34 18.86
CA SER A 5 17.32 -29.59 18.05
C SER A 5 16.23 -28.85 18.85
N GLU A 6 16.01 -29.19 20.11
CA GLU A 6 14.95 -28.62 20.97
C GLU A 6 15.47 -27.52 21.92
N TRP A 7 16.74 -27.18 21.82
CA TRP A 7 17.33 -26.14 22.66
C TRP A 7 16.77 -24.76 22.28
N PRO A 8 16.40 -23.91 23.26
CA PRO A 8 15.92 -22.56 23.01
C PRO A 8 16.96 -21.73 22.25
N ILE A 9 16.47 -20.87 21.35
CA ILE A 9 17.31 -20.03 20.48
C ILE A 9 17.31 -18.60 21.00
N VAL A 10 18.50 -18.12 21.37
CA VAL A 10 18.75 -16.75 21.83
C VAL A 10 19.23 -15.90 20.66
N VAL A 11 18.50 -14.83 20.36
CA VAL A 11 18.82 -13.92 19.25
C VAL A 11 19.74 -12.79 19.72
N THR A 12 20.99 -12.78 19.23
CA THR A 12 21.97 -11.73 19.56
C THR A 12 21.58 -10.37 18.96
N ASN A 13 22.12 -9.27 19.50
CA ASN A 13 21.97 -7.92 18.94
C ASN A 13 22.38 -7.87 17.46
N ARG A 14 23.52 -8.50 17.12
CA ARG A 14 24.03 -8.55 15.75
C ARG A 14 23.08 -9.27 14.80
N CYS A 15 22.52 -10.40 15.23
CA CYS A 15 21.52 -11.14 14.46
C CYS A 15 20.26 -10.31 14.21
N ALA A 16 19.76 -9.63 15.25
CA ALA A 16 18.60 -8.76 15.15
C ALA A 16 18.86 -7.54 14.24
N ASP A 17 20.04 -6.92 14.31
CA ASP A 17 20.41 -5.80 13.43
C ASP A 17 20.51 -6.24 11.96
N ALA A 18 21.17 -7.37 11.69
CA ALA A 18 21.25 -7.94 10.34
C ALA A 18 19.88 -8.32 9.78
N CYS A 19 18.97 -8.80 10.64
CA CYS A 19 17.59 -9.07 10.27
C CYS A 19 16.82 -7.79 9.96
N ALA A 20 16.99 -6.74 10.78
CA ALA A 20 16.34 -5.46 10.54
C ALA A 20 16.76 -4.88 9.18
N GLU A 21 18.05 -4.98 8.86
CA GLU A 21 18.60 -4.54 7.56
C GLU A 21 18.07 -5.40 6.40
N ALA A 22 18.14 -6.72 6.52
CA ALA A 22 17.75 -7.64 5.44
C ALA A 22 16.23 -7.59 5.11
N PHE A 23 15.39 -7.30 6.10
CA PHE A 23 13.94 -7.30 5.97
C PHE A 23 13.30 -5.91 6.09
N GLY A 24 14.09 -4.85 6.24
CA GLY A 24 13.61 -3.46 6.31
C GLY A 24 12.75 -3.15 7.54
N LEU A 25 13.07 -3.75 8.70
CA LEU A 25 12.31 -3.57 9.94
C LEU A 25 12.76 -2.29 10.67
N ALA A 26 11.86 -1.68 11.46
CA ALA A 26 12.05 -0.35 12.04
C ALA A 26 13.13 -0.26 13.14
N GLY A 27 13.68 -1.40 13.57
CA GLY A 27 14.78 -1.44 14.52
C GLY A 27 14.98 -2.81 15.17
N ARG A 28 16.06 -2.90 15.96
CA ARG A 28 16.55 -4.13 16.59
C ARG A 28 15.50 -4.89 17.40
N GLU A 29 14.77 -4.21 18.28
CA GLU A 29 13.81 -4.87 19.18
C GLU A 29 12.64 -5.46 18.40
N GLN A 30 12.18 -4.77 17.34
CA GLN A 30 11.15 -5.29 16.45
C GLN A 30 11.66 -6.49 15.64
N ALA A 31 12.89 -6.42 15.13
CA ALA A 31 13.50 -7.53 14.40
C ALA A 31 13.73 -8.75 15.29
N ARG A 32 14.12 -8.56 16.56
CA ARG A 32 14.24 -9.64 17.55
C ARG A 32 12.89 -10.30 17.81
N ALA A 33 11.85 -9.52 18.10
CA ALA A 33 10.52 -10.05 18.35
C ALA A 33 9.98 -10.83 17.14
N TRP A 34 10.16 -10.28 15.94
CA TRP A 34 9.78 -10.92 14.68
C TRP A 34 10.54 -12.24 14.45
N LEU A 35 11.86 -12.26 14.66
CA LEU A 35 12.67 -13.48 14.55
C LEU A 35 12.20 -14.57 15.50
N HIS A 36 11.87 -14.23 16.76
CA HIS A 36 11.35 -15.21 17.70
C HIS A 36 10.05 -15.85 17.22
N THR A 37 9.11 -15.04 16.70
CA THR A 37 7.85 -15.56 16.13
C THR A 37 8.12 -16.48 14.94
N VAL A 38 8.86 -15.99 13.94
CA VAL A 38 9.11 -16.73 12.70
C VAL A 38 9.84 -18.05 12.93
N VAL A 39 10.85 -18.03 13.80
CA VAL A 39 11.60 -19.23 14.18
C VAL A 39 10.74 -20.21 14.97
N SER A 40 9.90 -19.73 15.89
CA SER A 40 9.03 -20.61 16.67
C SER A 40 7.96 -21.31 15.84
N GLU A 41 7.47 -20.63 14.79
CA GLU A 41 6.40 -21.16 13.94
C GLU A 41 6.93 -22.04 12.82
N ASN A 42 8.09 -21.69 12.24
CA ASN A 42 8.56 -22.25 10.97
C ASN A 42 10.05 -22.63 10.95
N GLY A 43 10.75 -22.50 12.08
CA GLY A 43 12.19 -22.74 12.16
C GLY A 43 12.53 -24.20 12.40
N GLU A 44 13.43 -24.74 11.59
CA GLU A 44 14.00 -26.08 11.76
C GLU A 44 15.48 -25.98 12.12
N VAL A 45 15.90 -26.64 13.22
CA VAL A 45 17.34 -26.76 13.57
C VAL A 45 17.94 -27.91 12.78
N THR A 46 18.95 -27.61 11.96
CA THR A 46 19.58 -28.58 11.05
C THR A 46 21.08 -28.35 10.91
N ASP A 47 21.83 -29.42 10.64
CA ASP A 47 23.23 -29.41 10.23
C ASP A 47 23.38 -29.39 8.69
N ARG A 48 22.27 -29.45 7.95
CA ARG A 48 22.22 -29.44 6.49
C ARG A 48 21.55 -28.18 5.99
N LEU A 49 22.31 -27.39 5.25
CA LEU A 49 21.80 -26.17 4.64
C LEU A 49 21.23 -26.43 3.23
N PRO A 50 20.11 -25.80 2.88
CA PRO A 50 19.61 -25.78 1.51
C PRO A 50 20.62 -25.19 0.53
N VAL A 51 20.57 -25.65 -0.73
CA VAL A 51 21.51 -25.26 -1.82
C VAL A 51 21.79 -23.76 -1.90
N PRO A 52 20.79 -22.85 -1.79
CA PRO A 52 21.03 -21.40 -1.90
C PRO A 52 21.97 -20.83 -0.83
N VAL A 53 22.15 -21.55 0.28
CA VAL A 53 22.88 -21.10 1.47
C VAL A 53 23.94 -22.12 1.92
N ALA A 54 24.17 -23.20 1.15
CA ALA A 54 25.04 -24.33 1.51
C ALA A 54 26.50 -23.97 1.83
N GLY A 55 26.99 -22.81 1.41
CA GLY A 55 28.35 -22.31 1.70
C GLY A 55 28.50 -21.55 3.02
N ARG A 56 27.41 -21.32 3.77
CA ARG A 56 27.47 -20.58 5.04
C ARG A 56 28.09 -21.42 6.15
N ARG A 57 28.82 -20.75 7.04
CA ARG A 57 29.47 -21.38 8.19
C ARG A 57 28.77 -20.99 9.48
N SER A 58 28.69 -21.94 10.38
CA SER A 58 28.15 -21.78 11.74
C SER A 58 29.24 -22.16 12.75
N PRO A 59 29.41 -21.40 13.85
CA PRO A 59 30.34 -21.76 14.92
C PRO A 59 30.10 -23.14 15.53
N SER A 60 28.84 -23.63 15.59
CA SER A 60 28.53 -24.97 16.09
C SER A 60 28.35 -26.03 15.00
N GLY A 61 28.32 -25.62 13.72
CA GLY A 61 27.92 -26.49 12.61
C GLY A 61 26.40 -26.60 12.42
N TYR A 62 25.59 -26.09 13.36
CA TYR A 62 24.13 -26.10 13.28
C TYR A 62 23.56 -24.74 12.86
N PHE A 63 22.38 -24.79 12.26
CA PHE A 63 21.65 -23.63 11.77
C PHE A 63 20.18 -23.76 12.17
N VAL A 64 19.50 -22.62 12.30
CA VAL A 64 18.04 -22.57 12.19
C VAL A 64 17.72 -22.15 10.77
N VAL A 65 16.92 -22.94 10.08
CA VAL A 65 16.46 -22.67 8.72
C VAL A 65 14.97 -22.41 8.77
N VAL A 66 14.54 -21.30 8.18
CA VAL A 66 13.14 -21.04 7.85
C VAL A 66 13.09 -21.07 6.32
N GLU A 67 12.40 -22.07 5.78
CA GLU A 67 12.42 -22.40 4.36
C GLU A 67 12.16 -21.17 3.48
N ASP A 68 13.02 -20.99 2.46
CA ASP A 68 13.00 -19.87 1.49
C ASP A 68 13.01 -18.45 2.07
N MET A 69 13.23 -18.31 3.39
CA MET A 69 13.15 -17.03 4.08
C MET A 69 14.51 -16.63 4.66
N LEU A 70 15.02 -17.40 5.63
CA LEU A 70 16.25 -17.05 6.34
C LEU A 70 16.97 -18.26 6.94
N VAL A 71 18.24 -18.05 7.25
CA VAL A 71 19.11 -18.96 7.99
C VAL A 71 19.80 -18.20 9.12
N LEU A 72 19.80 -18.79 10.32
CA LEU A 72 20.52 -18.29 11.48
C LEU A 72 21.66 -19.25 11.85
N PRO A 73 22.94 -18.86 11.68
CA PRO A 73 24.06 -19.65 12.17
C PRO A 73 24.10 -19.67 13.70
N LEU A 74 24.17 -20.87 14.28
CA LEU A 74 24.12 -21.07 15.72
C LEU A 74 25.50 -21.22 16.35
N ALA A 75 25.64 -20.81 17.59
CA ALA A 75 26.73 -21.20 18.47
C ALA A 75 26.14 -21.95 19.66
N ALA A 76 26.80 -23.02 20.11
CA ALA A 76 26.48 -23.62 21.39
C ALA A 76 26.94 -22.67 22.50
N ASP A 77 26.13 -22.53 23.54
CA ASP A 77 26.55 -21.80 24.72
C ASP A 77 27.75 -22.50 25.38
N ARG A 78 28.79 -21.71 25.68
CA ARG A 78 30.03 -22.21 26.29
C ARG A 78 29.94 -22.30 27.81
N ASP A 79 28.94 -21.64 28.40
CA ASP A 79 28.74 -21.57 29.85
C ASP A 79 27.92 -22.76 30.39
N GLY A 80 27.65 -23.76 29.54
CA GLY A 80 27.03 -25.03 29.93
C GLY A 80 25.51 -25.05 29.94
N HIS A 81 24.85 -23.98 29.49
CA HIS A 81 23.41 -23.98 29.29
C HIS A 81 23.02 -24.69 27.99
N ALA A 82 21.93 -25.45 28.02
CA ALA A 82 21.37 -26.13 26.86
C ALA A 82 20.59 -25.13 25.98
N GLN A 83 21.29 -24.20 25.32
CA GLN A 83 20.71 -23.18 24.45
C GLN A 83 21.57 -22.90 23.21
N TRP A 84 20.90 -22.50 22.13
CA TRP A 84 21.53 -22.02 20.91
C TRP A 84 21.64 -20.50 20.90
N ILE A 85 22.75 -19.97 20.41
CA ILE A 85 22.96 -18.54 20.23
C ILE A 85 22.97 -18.23 18.73
N ALA A 86 21.94 -17.55 18.24
CA ALA A 86 21.88 -17.10 16.85
C ALA A 86 22.81 -15.90 16.64
N THR A 87 23.91 -16.13 15.92
CA THR A 87 25.03 -15.19 15.79
C THR A 87 24.86 -14.17 14.67
N ASN A 88 24.05 -14.49 13.66
CA ASN A 88 23.75 -13.63 12.54
C ASN A 88 22.39 -14.00 11.91
N CYS A 89 21.81 -13.11 11.11
CA CYS A 89 20.66 -13.41 10.27
C CYS A 89 21.08 -13.33 8.80
N VAL A 90 20.86 -14.42 8.05
CA VAL A 90 21.15 -14.50 6.62
C VAL A 90 19.83 -14.76 5.91
N ALA A 91 19.28 -13.78 5.22
CA ALA A 91 18.14 -14.04 4.35
C ALA A 91 18.55 -15.04 3.26
N PHE A 92 17.63 -15.94 2.88
CA PHE A 92 17.84 -16.72 1.66
C PHE A 92 18.08 -15.73 0.52
N PRO A 93 19.04 -16.00 -0.37
CA PRO A 93 19.17 -15.20 -1.58
C PRO A 93 17.89 -15.41 -2.41
N ARG A 94 16.92 -14.50 -2.25
CA ARG A 94 15.77 -14.37 -3.15
C ARG A 94 16.35 -14.31 -4.54
N PRO A 95 15.96 -15.18 -5.49
CA PRO A 95 16.70 -15.51 -6.70
C PRO A 95 17.48 -14.32 -7.24
N HIS A 96 18.68 -14.14 -6.70
CA HIS A 96 19.70 -13.29 -7.25
C HIS A 96 20.49 -14.29 -8.05
N ARG A 97 20.11 -14.30 -9.34
CA ARG A 97 20.88 -14.83 -10.44
C ARG A 97 22.36 -14.85 -10.08
N ARG A 98 22.96 -16.05 -10.16
CA ARG A 98 24.35 -16.37 -9.82
C ARG A 98 25.31 -15.21 -10.13
N ASP A 99 26.22 -14.97 -9.20
CA ASP A 99 27.46 -14.23 -9.43
C ASP A 99 28.05 -14.64 -10.79
N GLY A 100 28.06 -13.69 -11.73
CA GLY A 100 28.59 -13.87 -13.08
C GLY A 100 27.66 -13.46 -14.23
N ASP A 101 26.37 -13.23 -13.99
CA ASP A 101 25.44 -12.69 -15.00
C ASP A 101 25.02 -11.28 -14.59
N THR A 102 25.48 -10.23 -15.29
CA THR A 102 25.01 -8.84 -15.17
C THR A 102 23.58 -8.67 -15.70
N GLY A 103 22.73 -9.69 -15.51
CA GLY A 103 21.38 -9.80 -16.01
C GLY A 103 20.46 -8.80 -15.33
N GLN A 104 20.50 -7.57 -15.80
CA GLN A 104 19.59 -6.47 -15.48
C GLN A 104 18.16 -7.01 -15.42
N VAL A 105 17.51 -6.89 -14.26
CA VAL A 105 16.09 -7.25 -14.12
C VAL A 105 15.31 -6.44 -15.16
N ASP A 106 14.59 -7.13 -16.05
CA ASP A 106 13.76 -6.49 -17.06
C ASP A 106 12.34 -6.28 -16.46
N PRO A 107 11.98 -5.03 -16.08
CA PRO A 107 10.70 -4.78 -15.42
C PRO A 107 9.50 -5.04 -16.35
N PHE A 108 9.71 -5.06 -17.67
CA PHE A 108 8.65 -5.27 -18.66
C PHE A 108 8.22 -6.74 -18.80
N ARG A 109 8.95 -7.66 -18.18
CA ARG A 109 8.63 -9.10 -18.14
C ARG A 109 7.94 -9.53 -16.85
N LEU A 110 7.81 -8.61 -15.90
CA LEU A 110 7.24 -8.88 -14.58
C LEU A 110 5.88 -8.16 -14.45
N THR A 111 4.99 -8.74 -13.65
CA THR A 111 3.68 -8.17 -13.32
C THR A 111 3.34 -8.48 -11.87
N GLY A 112 2.39 -7.73 -11.31
CA GLY A 112 1.89 -8.00 -9.97
C GLY A 112 2.98 -8.01 -8.90
N TRP A 113 2.86 -8.95 -7.95
CA TRP A 113 3.80 -9.06 -6.83
C TRP A 113 5.23 -9.36 -7.27
N ASP A 114 5.45 -10.06 -8.38
CA ASP A 114 6.80 -10.33 -8.89
C ASP A 114 7.52 -9.04 -9.27
N LEU A 115 6.79 -8.09 -9.87
CA LEU A 115 7.31 -6.76 -10.18
C LEU A 115 7.46 -5.90 -8.93
N LEU A 116 6.45 -5.88 -8.04
CA LEU A 116 6.50 -5.09 -6.80
C LEU A 116 7.63 -5.55 -5.87
N ASN A 117 7.97 -6.84 -5.89
CA ASN A 117 9.13 -7.39 -5.18
C ASN A 117 10.47 -6.91 -5.75
N GLN A 118 10.51 -6.24 -6.89
CA GLN A 118 11.74 -5.62 -7.41
C GLN A 118 11.81 -4.12 -7.11
N VAL A 119 10.80 -3.58 -6.43
CA VAL A 119 10.61 -2.14 -6.28
C VAL A 119 10.66 -1.75 -4.81
N ASN A 120 11.36 -0.67 -4.52
CA ASN A 120 11.34 0.04 -3.27
C ASN A 120 10.44 1.28 -3.40
N VAL A 121 9.42 1.42 -2.54
CA VAL A 121 8.54 2.60 -2.55
C VAL A 121 9.13 3.66 -1.65
N LEU A 122 9.67 4.74 -2.25
CA LEU A 122 10.31 5.80 -1.48
C LEU A 122 9.29 6.55 -0.60
N PRO A 123 9.73 7.14 0.53
CA PRO A 123 8.85 7.88 1.44
C PRO A 123 7.99 8.94 0.73
N HIS A 124 8.56 9.65 -0.25
CA HIS A 124 7.83 10.66 -1.00
C HIS A 124 6.65 10.09 -1.80
N ALA A 125 6.77 8.87 -2.34
CA ALA A 125 5.66 8.22 -3.04
C ALA A 125 4.52 7.85 -2.08
N VAL A 126 4.86 7.40 -0.87
CA VAL A 126 3.89 7.12 0.18
C VAL A 126 3.16 8.40 0.60
N GLU A 127 3.88 9.49 0.83
CA GLU A 127 3.28 10.80 1.17
C GLU A 127 2.29 11.27 0.09
N ARG A 128 2.64 11.11 -1.19
CA ARG A 128 1.73 11.47 -2.29
C ARG A 128 0.50 10.57 -2.34
N PHE A 129 0.64 9.28 -2.06
CA PHE A 129 -0.50 8.38 -1.95
C PHE A 129 -1.42 8.76 -0.76
N GLN A 130 -0.86 9.14 0.39
CA GLN A 130 -1.66 9.64 1.52
C GLN A 130 -2.41 10.92 1.17
N GLN A 131 -1.75 11.87 0.50
CA GLN A 131 -2.35 13.14 0.11
C GLN A 131 -3.39 13.01 -1.00
N ARG A 132 -3.18 12.12 -1.97
CA ARG A 132 -3.90 12.12 -3.27
C ARG A 132 -4.49 10.78 -3.68
N GLY A 133 -4.37 9.74 -2.87
CA GLY A 133 -4.94 8.41 -3.12
C GLY A 133 -5.71 7.84 -1.92
N GLY A 134 -5.86 8.63 -0.85
CA GLY A 134 -6.61 8.21 0.34
C GLY A 134 -5.90 7.20 1.23
N GLY A 135 -4.56 7.12 1.15
CA GLY A 135 -3.79 6.23 2.01
C GLY A 135 -3.86 6.59 3.49
N HIS A 136 -3.72 5.58 4.35
CA HIS A 136 -3.74 5.73 5.81
C HIS A 136 -2.71 6.75 6.33
N PRO A 137 -2.99 7.53 7.40
CA PRO A 137 -2.05 8.55 7.91
C PRO A 137 -0.68 8.01 8.38
N ALA A 138 -0.63 6.77 8.86
CA ALA A 138 0.63 6.08 9.17
C ALA A 138 1.30 5.56 7.89
N ALA A 139 2.54 5.99 7.64
CA ALA A 139 3.28 5.75 6.40
C ALA A 139 3.42 4.26 6.05
N GLU A 140 3.75 3.41 7.03
CA GLU A 140 3.93 1.97 6.78
C GLU A 140 2.64 1.30 6.29
N ARG A 141 1.51 1.66 6.90
CA ARG A 141 0.19 1.17 6.48
C ARG A 141 -0.19 1.70 5.11
N ALA A 142 0.04 2.98 4.84
CA ALA A 142 -0.20 3.55 3.51
C ALA A 142 0.66 2.88 2.43
N ARG A 143 1.91 2.52 2.73
CA ARG A 143 2.76 1.79 1.80
C ARG A 143 2.15 0.43 1.46
N GLN A 144 1.70 -0.33 2.47
CA GLN A 144 1.09 -1.62 2.24
C GLN A 144 -0.25 -1.50 1.49
N GLU A 145 -1.11 -0.55 1.87
CA GLU A 145 -2.37 -0.27 1.17
C GLU A 145 -2.14 0.08 -0.31
N LEU A 146 -1.11 0.88 -0.61
CA LEU A 146 -0.74 1.19 -2.00
C LEU A 146 -0.35 -0.08 -2.76
N LEU A 147 0.53 -0.90 -2.20
CA LEU A 147 1.00 -2.13 -2.82
C LEU A 147 -0.17 -3.10 -3.08
N ASP A 148 -1.01 -3.35 -2.07
CA ASP A 148 -2.17 -4.22 -2.17
C ASP A 148 -3.16 -3.73 -3.24
N MET A 149 -3.35 -2.41 -3.34
CA MET A 149 -4.25 -1.81 -4.32
C MET A 149 -3.76 -1.95 -5.77
N ILE A 150 -2.44 -1.82 -5.99
CA ILE A 150 -1.88 -1.88 -7.35
C ILE A 150 -1.50 -3.29 -7.78
N ALA A 151 -1.17 -4.19 -6.84
CA ALA A 151 -0.68 -5.54 -7.11
C ALA A 151 -1.53 -6.34 -8.13
N PRO A 152 -2.87 -6.29 -8.13
CA PRO A 152 -3.66 -7.10 -9.06
C PRO A 152 -3.47 -6.73 -10.54
N THR A 153 -3.04 -5.50 -10.84
CA THR A 153 -3.05 -4.95 -12.22
C THR A 153 -1.74 -4.28 -12.61
N VAL A 154 -0.77 -4.18 -11.69
CA VAL A 154 0.46 -3.45 -11.91
C VAL A 154 1.33 -4.11 -12.98
N ARG A 155 1.83 -3.26 -13.87
CA ARG A 155 2.80 -3.60 -14.92
C ARG A 155 3.74 -2.44 -15.18
N ALA A 156 4.91 -2.73 -15.74
CA ALA A 156 5.82 -1.70 -16.21
C ALA A 156 5.41 -1.17 -17.60
N ALA A 157 5.56 0.12 -17.80
CA ALA A 157 5.30 0.81 -19.07
C ALA A 157 6.45 1.76 -19.40
N ARG A 158 6.84 1.82 -20.68
CA ARG A 158 7.91 2.71 -21.17
C ARG A 158 7.47 4.17 -21.22
N ARG A 159 6.17 4.39 -21.32
CA ARG A 159 5.55 5.71 -21.37
C ARG A 159 4.49 5.80 -20.29
N PRO A 160 4.30 6.98 -19.69
CA PRO A 160 3.21 7.16 -18.75
C PRO A 160 1.87 7.13 -19.50
N PRO A 161 0.75 6.89 -18.79
CA PRO A 161 -0.58 7.08 -19.36
C PRO A 161 -0.76 8.50 -19.92
N ALA A 162 -1.55 8.66 -20.99
CA ALA A 162 -1.71 9.95 -21.67
C ALA A 162 -2.23 11.08 -20.77
N TRP A 163 -3.05 10.74 -19.76
CA TRP A 163 -3.56 11.69 -18.77
C TRP A 163 -2.47 12.17 -17.79
N CYS A 164 -1.35 11.47 -17.69
CA CYS A 164 -0.33 11.69 -16.67
C CYS A 164 0.72 12.71 -17.14
N GLY A 165 0.57 13.96 -16.72
CA GLY A 165 1.59 15.00 -16.88
C GLY A 165 2.75 14.81 -15.89
N THR A 166 3.65 13.87 -16.16
CA THR A 166 4.83 13.58 -15.32
C THR A 166 6.14 13.80 -16.07
N ARG A 167 7.24 13.96 -15.32
CA ARG A 167 8.58 14.06 -15.89
C ARG A 167 9.03 12.71 -16.47
N PRO A 168 9.98 12.71 -17.41
CA PRO A 168 10.63 11.49 -17.86
C PRO A 168 11.22 10.69 -16.69
N ALA A 169 11.03 9.39 -16.73
CA ALA A 169 11.59 8.41 -15.81
C ALA A 169 12.07 7.21 -16.64
N ASP A 170 12.85 6.31 -16.03
CA ASP A 170 13.37 5.13 -16.74
C ASP A 170 12.24 4.20 -17.21
N PHE A 171 11.21 4.07 -16.38
CA PHE A 171 9.92 3.48 -16.73
C PHE A 171 8.86 3.90 -15.70
N TYR A 172 7.62 3.43 -15.90
CA TYR A 172 6.49 3.74 -15.05
C TYR A 172 5.82 2.43 -14.62
N LEU A 173 5.44 2.33 -13.34
CA LEU A 173 4.44 1.33 -12.94
C LEU A 173 3.07 1.94 -13.18
N VAL A 174 2.23 1.19 -13.88
CA VAL A 174 0.85 1.58 -14.19
C VAL A 174 -0.09 0.53 -13.65
N ALA A 175 -1.14 0.95 -12.94
CA ALA A 175 -2.04 0.06 -12.22
C ALA A 175 -3.42 0.69 -11.95
N GLY A 176 -4.35 -0.12 -11.45
CA GLY A 176 -5.73 0.26 -11.15
C GLY A 176 -6.66 0.08 -12.36
N THR A 177 -7.97 0.13 -12.10
CA THR A 177 -9.01 -0.06 -13.13
C THR A 177 -8.95 1.04 -14.19
N GLY A 178 -8.45 0.73 -15.39
CA GLY A 178 -8.24 1.76 -16.42
C GLY A 178 -7.02 2.64 -16.15
N ASP A 179 -5.98 2.07 -15.53
CA ASP A 179 -4.68 2.71 -15.33
C ASP A 179 -4.77 4.01 -14.53
N GLU A 180 -5.47 3.97 -13.40
CA GLU A 180 -5.73 5.11 -12.52
C GLU A 180 -4.47 5.58 -11.78
N PHE A 181 -3.47 4.70 -11.64
CA PHE A 181 -2.19 4.98 -10.98
C PHE A 181 -1.04 5.00 -11.97
N CYS A 182 -0.13 5.96 -11.77
CA CYS A 182 1.15 6.04 -12.44
C CYS A 182 2.25 6.33 -11.40
N LEU A 183 3.25 5.45 -11.31
CA LEU A 183 4.36 5.54 -10.38
C LEU A 183 5.69 5.55 -11.15
N PRO A 184 6.30 6.72 -11.37
CA PRO A 184 7.60 6.84 -12.03
C PRO A 184 8.71 6.11 -11.27
N CYS A 185 9.51 5.34 -12.00
CA CYS A 185 10.57 4.50 -11.46
C CYS A 185 11.95 4.88 -11.99
N ARG A 186 12.97 4.64 -11.17
CA ARG A 186 14.40 4.74 -11.51
C ARG A 186 15.16 3.51 -11.00
N PRO A 187 16.42 3.28 -11.41
CA PRO A 187 17.30 2.31 -10.75
C PRO A 187 17.33 2.53 -9.23
N GLY A 188 17.18 1.43 -8.49
CA GLY A 188 17.18 1.46 -7.02
C GLY A 188 18.56 1.73 -6.44
N SER A 189 18.60 2.34 -5.25
CA SER A 189 19.86 2.64 -4.55
C SER A 189 20.24 1.64 -3.44
N GLY A 190 19.58 0.47 -3.36
CA GLY A 190 19.94 -0.62 -2.44
C GLY A 190 18.78 -1.56 -2.10
N GLY A 191 19.02 -2.88 -2.08
CA GLY A 191 18.08 -3.93 -1.64
C GLY A 191 17.00 -4.34 -2.66
N ARG A 192 16.59 -3.44 -3.55
CA ARG A 192 15.65 -3.68 -4.66
C ARG A 192 16.20 -3.11 -5.96
N ALA A 193 15.78 -3.66 -7.11
CA ALA A 193 16.27 -3.27 -8.42
C ALA A 193 15.83 -1.85 -8.83
N PHE A 194 14.66 -1.39 -8.35
CA PHE A 194 14.06 -0.12 -8.74
C PHE A 194 13.54 0.66 -7.55
N ASP A 195 13.54 1.99 -7.66
CA ASP A 195 12.87 2.90 -6.74
C ASP A 195 11.65 3.53 -7.40
N VAL A 196 10.51 3.51 -6.73
CA VAL A 196 9.35 4.34 -7.04
C VAL A 196 9.53 5.71 -6.39
N ILE A 197 9.59 6.75 -7.23
CA ILE A 197 9.94 8.11 -6.82
C ILE A 197 8.73 8.86 -6.26
N THR A 198 7.56 8.64 -6.87
CA THR A 198 6.32 9.33 -6.52
C THR A 198 5.10 8.48 -6.89
N CYS A 199 3.93 8.87 -6.39
CA CYS A 199 2.65 8.23 -6.71
C CYS A 199 1.69 9.27 -7.28
N ILE A 200 1.16 9.01 -8.48
CA ILE A 200 0.24 9.90 -9.18
C ILE A 200 -1.06 9.14 -9.41
N HIS A 201 -2.17 9.68 -8.90
CA HIS A 201 -3.51 9.16 -9.13
C HIS A 201 -4.24 10.06 -10.14
N ARG A 202 -4.89 9.48 -11.17
CA ARG A 202 -5.59 10.21 -12.26
C ARG A 202 -6.60 11.22 -11.73
N ALA A 203 -7.39 10.84 -10.71
CA ALA A 203 -8.32 11.75 -10.03
C ALA A 203 -7.73 12.65 -8.93
N GLY A 204 -6.42 12.61 -8.66
CA GLY A 204 -5.84 13.31 -7.51
C GLY A 204 -6.17 14.81 -7.45
N ASN A 205 -6.30 15.46 -8.62
CA ASN A 205 -6.66 16.89 -8.71
C ASN A 205 -8.13 17.16 -8.31
N LEU A 206 -9.04 16.20 -8.48
CA LEU A 206 -10.46 16.36 -8.08
C LEU A 206 -10.59 16.55 -6.56
N PHE A 207 -9.69 15.94 -5.79
CA PHE A 207 -9.66 16.03 -4.33
C PHE A 207 -9.10 17.34 -3.79
N THR A 208 -8.51 18.17 -4.66
CA THR A 208 -7.98 19.49 -4.30
C THR A 208 -8.92 20.65 -4.68
N LEU A 209 -10.05 20.35 -5.34
CA LEU A 209 -11.01 21.36 -5.77
C LEU A 209 -11.76 21.97 -4.58
N ASN A 210 -12.04 23.27 -4.67
CA ASN A 210 -12.98 23.91 -3.75
C ASN A 210 -14.44 23.50 -4.08
N PRO A 211 -15.41 23.76 -3.17
CA PRO A 211 -16.80 23.30 -3.36
C PRO A 211 -17.43 23.73 -4.69
N THR A 212 -17.23 24.97 -5.12
CA THR A 212 -17.78 25.51 -6.38
C THR A 212 -17.17 24.84 -7.60
N GLN A 213 -15.85 24.65 -7.60
CA GLN A 213 -15.13 23.95 -8.67
C GLN A 213 -15.54 22.48 -8.74
N LEU A 214 -15.68 21.83 -7.59
CA LEU A 214 -16.12 20.43 -7.50
C LEU A 214 -17.55 20.27 -8.04
N ALA A 215 -18.45 21.19 -7.71
CA ALA A 215 -19.82 21.21 -8.24
C ALA A 215 -19.83 21.24 -9.78
N GLY A 216 -18.97 22.07 -10.39
CA GLY A 216 -18.82 22.15 -11.84
C GLY A 216 -18.23 20.89 -12.51
N ARG A 217 -17.71 19.93 -11.72
CA ARG A 217 -17.22 18.63 -12.18
C ARG A 217 -18.22 17.48 -11.92
N CYS A 218 -19.39 17.80 -11.36
CA CYS A 218 -20.41 16.82 -11.01
C CYS A 218 -21.60 16.88 -11.97
N GLN A 219 -22.18 15.72 -12.24
CA GLN A 219 -23.49 15.55 -12.86
C GLN A 219 -24.40 14.80 -11.90
N LEU A 220 -25.69 15.11 -11.86
CA LEU A 220 -26.69 14.32 -11.15
C LEU A 220 -27.20 13.22 -12.07
N ASP A 221 -27.28 11.97 -11.59
CA ASP A 221 -27.97 10.91 -12.33
C ASP A 221 -29.46 11.28 -12.46
N PRO A 222 -29.95 11.56 -13.69
CA PRO A 222 -31.33 11.99 -13.89
C PRO A 222 -32.35 10.91 -13.53
N THR A 223 -31.93 9.64 -13.48
CA THR A 223 -32.78 8.49 -13.17
C THR A 223 -33.09 8.42 -11.68
N ALA A 224 -32.06 8.57 -10.85
CA ALA A 224 -32.17 8.53 -9.40
C ALA A 224 -32.49 9.91 -8.77
N LEU A 225 -32.00 10.99 -9.39
CA LEU A 225 -32.10 12.36 -8.92
C LEU A 225 -32.64 13.29 -10.02
N PRO A 226 -33.95 13.25 -10.31
CA PRO A 226 -34.55 14.11 -11.31
C PRO A 226 -34.27 15.60 -11.02
N PRO A 227 -34.06 16.46 -12.04
CA PRO A 227 -33.65 17.86 -11.85
C PRO A 227 -34.53 18.67 -10.89
N ASP A 228 -35.85 18.43 -10.91
CA ASP A 228 -36.83 19.14 -10.08
C ASP A 228 -37.08 18.51 -8.70
N SER A 229 -36.42 17.38 -8.43
CA SER A 229 -36.53 16.68 -7.15
C SER A 229 -36.04 17.55 -5.99
N ARG A 230 -36.55 17.25 -4.80
CA ARG A 230 -36.14 17.96 -3.58
C ARG A 230 -34.68 17.68 -3.26
N GLU A 231 -34.24 16.46 -3.55
CA GLU A 231 -32.92 15.90 -3.36
C GLU A 231 -31.91 16.61 -4.26
N ALA A 232 -32.19 16.73 -5.57
CA ALA A 232 -31.36 17.48 -6.52
C ALA A 232 -31.17 18.94 -6.06
N ARG A 233 -32.27 19.64 -5.71
CA ARG A 233 -32.22 21.01 -5.20
C ARG A 233 -31.49 21.14 -3.86
N LEU A 234 -31.46 20.09 -3.06
CA LEU A 234 -30.72 20.06 -1.81
C LEU A 234 -29.21 19.89 -2.05
N ILE A 235 -28.82 19.00 -2.96
CA ILE A 235 -27.43 18.78 -3.35
C ILE A 235 -26.84 20.04 -3.97
N THR A 236 -27.50 20.62 -4.97
CA THR A 236 -27.06 21.87 -5.61
C THR A 236 -26.94 23.00 -4.59
N GLY A 237 -27.92 23.11 -3.70
CA GLY A 237 -27.88 24.06 -2.60
C GLY A 237 -26.71 23.84 -1.63
N ALA A 238 -26.36 22.58 -1.34
CA ALA A 238 -25.30 22.23 -0.41
C ALA A 238 -23.91 22.63 -0.93
N PHE A 239 -23.66 22.49 -2.25
CA PHE A 239 -22.42 22.89 -2.90
C PHE A 239 -22.07 24.38 -2.72
N HIS A 240 -23.07 25.26 -2.61
CA HIS A 240 -22.83 26.68 -2.34
C HIS A 240 -22.18 26.94 -0.98
N PHE A 241 -22.33 26.04 -0.01
CA PHE A 241 -21.84 26.22 1.35
C PHE A 241 -20.65 25.32 1.68
N SER A 242 -20.64 24.10 1.16
CA SER A 242 -19.64 23.09 1.48
C SER A 242 -19.63 22.00 0.43
N GLY A 243 -18.65 21.12 0.47
CA GLY A 243 -18.58 19.98 -0.44
C GLY A 243 -17.12 19.60 -0.62
N ARG A 244 -16.77 18.42 -0.13
CA ARG A 244 -15.43 17.85 -0.31
C ARG A 244 -15.53 16.43 -0.80
N LEU A 245 -14.73 16.09 -1.81
CA LEU A 245 -14.57 14.71 -2.23
C LEU A 245 -13.80 13.94 -1.16
N SER A 246 -14.21 12.69 -0.91
CA SER A 246 -13.68 11.83 0.14
C SER A 246 -13.44 10.44 -0.44
N TRP A 247 -12.22 9.94 -0.24
CA TRP A 247 -11.82 8.60 -0.64
C TRP A 247 -12.62 7.53 0.10
N HIS A 248 -13.06 7.84 1.32
CA HIS A 248 -13.76 6.90 2.19
C HIS A 248 -15.22 7.30 2.38
N LYS A 249 -16.07 6.28 2.45
CA LYS A 249 -17.48 6.42 2.82
C LYS A 249 -17.62 6.95 4.24
N PRO A 250 -18.50 7.94 4.49
CA PRO A 250 -18.86 8.34 5.85
C PRO A 250 -19.47 7.17 6.63
N ARG A 251 -19.06 6.97 7.88
CA ARG A 251 -19.52 5.83 8.71
C ARG A 251 -21.05 5.74 8.85
N TRP A 252 -21.74 6.87 8.81
CA TRP A 252 -23.19 6.97 8.96
C TRP A 252 -23.95 6.79 7.64
N ALA A 253 -23.28 6.84 6.48
CA ALA A 253 -23.92 6.71 5.18
C ALA A 253 -24.03 5.23 4.78
N THR A 254 -25.15 4.86 4.16
CA THR A 254 -25.36 3.52 3.58
C THR A 254 -24.39 3.31 2.41
N SER A 255 -23.88 2.09 2.23
CA SER A 255 -23.02 1.79 1.08
C SER A 255 -23.82 1.80 -0.22
N HIS A 256 -23.22 2.25 -1.31
CA HIS A 256 -23.82 2.25 -2.65
C HIS A 256 -22.91 1.45 -3.59
N ALA A 257 -23.46 0.49 -4.33
CA ALA A 257 -22.68 -0.53 -5.05
C ALA A 257 -21.76 0.08 -6.13
N GLU A 258 -22.25 1.10 -6.84
CA GLU A 258 -21.53 1.76 -7.94
C GLU A 258 -20.67 2.94 -7.48
N ALA A 259 -20.66 3.26 -6.18
CA ALA A 259 -19.92 4.41 -5.68
C ALA A 259 -18.42 4.11 -5.62
N LYS A 260 -17.62 4.86 -6.38
CA LYS A 260 -16.17 4.88 -6.21
C LYS A 260 -15.80 5.70 -4.98
N TRP A 261 -16.41 6.88 -4.83
CA TRP A 261 -16.11 7.85 -3.76
C TRP A 261 -17.37 8.50 -3.21
N TRP A 262 -17.18 9.45 -2.29
CA TRP A 262 -18.25 10.20 -1.65
C TRP A 262 -17.95 11.69 -1.66
N ILE A 263 -18.96 12.52 -1.93
CA ILE A 263 -18.88 13.95 -1.61
C ILE A 263 -19.58 14.17 -0.28
N VAL A 264 -18.86 14.79 0.65
CA VAL A 264 -19.34 15.04 2.01
C VAL A 264 -19.59 16.53 2.19
N PHE A 265 -20.79 16.85 2.64
CA PHE A 265 -21.22 18.20 2.96
C PHE A 265 -21.30 18.38 4.49
N HIS A 266 -21.51 19.62 4.92
CA HIS A 266 -21.75 19.91 6.33
C HIS A 266 -23.04 19.24 6.84
N ASN A 267 -23.18 19.12 8.17
CA ASN A 267 -24.35 18.57 8.85
C ASN A 267 -24.71 17.10 8.55
N ARG A 268 -23.79 16.24 8.10
CA ARG A 268 -24.07 14.82 7.77
C ARG A 268 -24.99 14.64 6.55
N LEU A 269 -24.73 15.44 5.52
CA LEU A 269 -25.23 15.19 4.18
C LEU A 269 -24.06 14.68 3.33
N ALA A 270 -24.29 13.64 2.52
CA ALA A 270 -23.27 13.10 1.63
C ALA A 270 -23.92 12.46 0.42
N VAL A 271 -23.18 12.39 -0.67
CA VAL A 271 -23.64 11.76 -1.90
C VAL A 271 -22.60 10.74 -2.39
N PRO A 272 -23.01 9.50 -2.71
CA PRO A 272 -22.17 8.56 -3.42
C PRO A 272 -21.92 9.05 -4.86
N VAL A 273 -20.69 8.89 -5.33
CA VAL A 273 -20.32 9.26 -6.70
C VAL A 273 -19.66 8.09 -7.45
N ALA A 274 -20.13 7.84 -8.67
CA ALA A 274 -19.39 7.07 -9.66
C ALA A 274 -18.36 7.98 -10.33
N TRP A 275 -17.24 7.39 -10.74
CA TRP A 275 -16.18 8.11 -11.43
C TRP A 275 -16.13 7.69 -12.90
N GLN A 276 -16.30 8.68 -13.78
CA GLN A 276 -16.34 8.54 -15.23
C GLN A 276 -15.18 9.33 -15.84
N PRO A 277 -13.94 8.82 -15.77
CA PRO A 277 -12.75 9.59 -16.13
C PRO A 277 -12.65 9.98 -17.60
N GLU A 278 -13.45 9.37 -18.47
CA GLU A 278 -13.54 9.70 -19.90
C GLU A 278 -14.45 10.91 -20.17
N VAL A 279 -15.28 11.31 -19.21
CA VAL A 279 -16.13 12.51 -19.29
C VAL A 279 -15.40 13.68 -18.64
N GLU A 280 -14.39 14.22 -19.32
CA GLU A 280 -13.44 15.17 -18.72
C GLU A 280 -14.09 16.41 -18.07
N ALA A 281 -15.17 16.92 -18.66
CA ALA A 281 -15.87 18.10 -18.15
C ALA A 281 -16.55 17.81 -16.79
N THR A 282 -17.26 16.68 -16.69
CA THR A 282 -18.05 16.27 -15.53
C THR A 282 -17.75 14.81 -15.16
N PRO A 283 -16.55 14.50 -14.65
CA PRO A 283 -16.12 13.13 -14.43
C PRO A 283 -16.77 12.46 -13.22
N LEU A 284 -17.63 13.16 -12.48
CA LEU A 284 -18.29 12.63 -11.28
C LEU A 284 -19.80 12.56 -11.50
N LEU A 285 -20.37 11.35 -11.44
CA LEU A 285 -21.81 11.14 -11.48
C LEU A 285 -22.32 10.91 -10.06
N ILE A 286 -23.20 11.79 -9.58
CA ILE A 286 -23.85 11.68 -8.28
C ILE A 286 -25.04 10.74 -8.41
N LEU A 287 -25.01 9.67 -7.61
CA LEU A 287 -25.93 8.54 -7.76
C LEU A 287 -27.15 8.62 -6.83
N ASP A 288 -26.99 9.20 -5.66
CA ASP A 288 -28.04 9.23 -4.62
C ASP A 288 -27.75 10.34 -3.57
N LEU A 289 -28.58 10.43 -2.54
CA LEU A 289 -28.44 11.33 -1.40
C LEU A 289 -28.58 10.59 -0.06
N ALA A 290 -27.50 10.60 0.74
CA ALA A 290 -27.55 10.23 2.14
C ALA A 290 -27.78 11.45 3.03
N ASP A 291 -29.02 11.65 3.51
CA ASP A 291 -29.41 12.75 4.41
C ASP A 291 -29.59 12.28 5.87
N HIS A 292 -28.52 12.40 6.67
CA HIS A 292 -28.54 12.16 8.11
C HIS A 292 -28.49 13.47 8.93
N ARG A 293 -28.95 14.59 8.36
CA ARG A 293 -29.02 15.86 9.09
C ARG A 293 -29.98 15.74 10.29
N PRO A 294 -29.68 16.41 11.42
CA PRO A 294 -30.61 16.49 12.55
C PRO A 294 -31.99 16.99 12.12
N LEU A 295 -33.05 16.47 12.77
CA LEU A 295 -34.46 16.80 12.47
C LEU A 295 -34.71 18.31 12.43
N LEU A 296 -34.16 19.06 13.39
CA LEU A 296 -34.29 20.52 13.45
C LEU A 296 -33.75 21.21 12.18
N ILE A 297 -32.59 20.77 11.67
CA ILE A 297 -32.00 21.31 10.44
C ILE A 297 -32.86 20.94 9.22
N ARG A 298 -33.41 19.74 9.18
CA ARG A 298 -34.32 19.29 8.11
C ARG A 298 -35.63 20.10 8.10
N LEU A 299 -36.14 20.49 9.27
CA LEU A 299 -37.34 21.32 9.40
C LEU A 299 -37.05 22.79 9.03
N LEU A 300 -35.98 23.39 9.54
CA LEU A 300 -35.59 24.76 9.21
C LEU A 300 -35.31 24.95 7.71
N SER A 301 -34.71 23.95 7.06
CA SER A 301 -34.48 23.98 5.61
C SER A 301 -35.74 23.83 4.76
N ARG A 302 -36.83 23.27 5.32
CA ARG A 302 -38.15 23.29 4.69
C ARG A 302 -38.80 24.67 4.81
N LEU A 303 -38.72 25.30 5.98
CA LEU A 303 -39.34 26.60 6.27
C LEU A 303 -38.70 27.76 5.50
N ARG A 304 -37.39 27.73 5.22
CA ARG A 304 -36.71 28.74 4.38
C ARG A 304 -37.03 28.64 2.88
N ARG A 305 -37.79 27.64 2.46
CA ARG A 305 -38.15 27.37 1.05
C ARG A 305 -39.67 27.39 0.81
N SER A 306 -40.46 27.71 1.85
CA SER A 306 -41.88 28.12 1.78
C SER A 306 -41.94 29.64 1.68
#